data_AF-A0A063ZC15-F1
#
_entry.id   AF-A0A063ZC15-F1
#
_cell.length_a   1.000
_cell.length_b   1.000
_cell.length_c   1.000
_cell.angle_alpha   90.00
_cell.angle_beta   90.00
_cell.angle_gamma   90.00
#
_symmetry.space_group_name_H-M   'P 1'
#
loop_
_entity.id
_entity.type
_entity.pdbx_description
1 polymer ?
#
loop_
_entity_poly.entity_id
_entity_poly.type
_entity_poly.pdbx_seq_one_letter_code
_entity_poly.pdbx_strand_id
1 'polypeptide(L)' 'MSKTIITVVGKDAVGIIAKVCTYLADNQVNVEDISQTIVQGYFNMMMIVDTGRSTKPYAGMVT' A
#
# COMPACT_ATOMS: atom_id res chain seq x y z
N MET A 1 -12.56 -5.16 -12.37
CA MET A 1 -11.12 -4.90 -12.17
C MET A 1 -10.95 -3.46 -11.78
N SER A 2 -10.61 -3.21 -10.51
CA SER A 2 -10.38 -1.85 -10.01
C SER A 2 -8.93 -1.76 -9.54
N LYS A 3 -8.04 -1.49 -10.49
CA LYS A 3 -6.62 -1.29 -10.18
C LYS A 3 -6.43 0.07 -9.53
N THR A 4 -5.70 0.08 -8.43
CA THR A 4 -5.38 1.29 -7.66
C THR A 4 -3.88 1.34 -7.45
N ILE A 5 -3.32 2.54 -7.53
CA ILE A 5 -1.92 2.77 -7.17
C ILE A 5 -1.89 3.34 -5.75
N ILE A 6 -1.10 2.73 -4.88
CA ILE A 6 -0.86 3.23 -3.52
C ILE A 6 0.61 3.63 -3.44
N THR A 7 0.87 4.85 -2.97
CA THR A 7 2.22 5.33 -2.72
C THR A 7 2.38 5.61 -1.23
N VAL A 8 3.42 5.04 -0.64
CA VAL A 8 3.79 5.21 0.76
C VAL A 8 5.12 5.94 0.80
N VAL A 9 5.13 7.11 1.44
CA VAL A 9 6.35 7.90 1.64
C VAL A 9 6.47 8.23 3.13
N GLY A 10 7.64 8.02 3.70
CA GLY A 10 7.88 8.31 5.11
C GLY A 10 9.33 8.12 5.50
N LYS A 11 9.69 8.48 6.73
CA LYS A 11 11.01 8.19 7.28
C LYS A 11 11.17 6.68 7.43
N ASP A 12 12.32 6.15 7.03
CA ASP A 12 12.58 4.71 7.11
C ASP A 12 12.49 4.22 8.58
N ALA A 13 11.75 3.14 8.77
CA ALA A 13 11.46 2.56 10.06
C ALA A 13 11.10 1.08 9.92
N VAL A 14 11.50 0.28 10.91
CA VAL A 14 11.17 -1.15 10.94
C VAL A 14 9.66 -1.35 11.00
N GLY A 15 9.15 -2.21 10.10
CA GLY A 15 7.76 -2.64 10.10
C GLY A 15 6.81 -1.83 9.21
N ILE A 16 7.27 -0.89 8.39
CA ILE A 16 6.42 -0.15 7.44
C ILE A 16 5.68 -1.14 6.51
N ILE A 17 6.41 -2.04 5.85
CA ILE A 17 5.83 -3.03 4.93
C ILE A 17 4.83 -3.92 5.66
N ALA A 18 5.19 -4.46 6.82
CA ALA A 18 4.32 -5.33 7.61
C ALA A 18 2.99 -4.64 7.95
N LYS A 19 3.02 -3.39 8.43
CA LYS A 19 1.82 -2.62 8.75
C LYS A 19 0.95 -2.37 7.51
N VAL A 20 1.56 -1.95 6.40
CA VAL A 20 0.85 -1.66 5.16
C VAL A 20 0.21 -2.92 4.58
N CYS A 21 0.97 -4.01 4.44
CA CYS A 21 0.45 -5.28 3.91
C CYS A 21 -0.63 -5.89 4.81
N THR A 22 -0.49 -5.78 6.14
CA THR A 22 -1.54 -6.23 7.10
C THR A 22 -2.82 -5.45 6.86
N TYR A 23 -2.74 -4.12 6.77
CA TYR A 23 -3.89 -3.29 6.47
C TYR A 23 -4.56 -3.67 5.14
N LEU A 24 -3.78 -3.88 4.08
CA LEU A 24 -4.34 -4.29 2.78
C LEU A 24 -5.02 -5.66 2.85
N ALA A 25 -4.38 -6.63 3.50
CA ALA A 25 -4.93 -7.97 3.68
C ALA A 25 -6.25 -7.97 4.47
N ASP A 26 -6.32 -7.20 5.57
CA ASP A 26 -7.52 -7.04 6.39
C ASP A 26 -8.70 -6.44 5.59
N ASN A 27 -8.40 -5.68 4.53
CA ASN A 27 -9.39 -5.08 3.64
C ASN A 27 -9.58 -5.88 2.33
N GLN A 28 -9.07 -7.12 2.26
CA GLN A 28 -9.17 -8.01 1.10
C GLN A 28 -8.63 -7.38 -0.20
N VAL A 29 -7.58 -6.56 -0.08
CA VAL A 29 -6.89 -5.94 -1.22
C VAL A 29 -5.71 -6.80 -1.63
N ASN A 30 -5.65 -7.18 -2.91
CA ASN A 30 -4.52 -7.94 -3.45
C ASN A 30 -3.42 -6.99 -3.93
N VAL A 31 -2.15 -7.32 -3.66
CA VAL A 31 -1.00 -6.61 -4.24
C VAL A 31 -0.58 -7.32 -5.52
N GLU A 32 -0.68 -6.63 -6.65
CA GLU A 32 -0.32 -7.14 -7.97
C GLU A 32 1.15 -6.83 -8.31
N ASP A 33 1.64 -5.68 -7.87
CA ASP A 33 3.01 -5.23 -8.10
C ASP A 33 3.46 -4.32 -6.95
N ILE A 34 4.76 -4.35 -6.63
CA ILE A 34 5.40 -3.56 -5.59
C ILE A 34 6.79 -3.10 -6.04
N SER A 35 7.04 -1.81 -5.94
CA SER A 35 8.35 -1.21 -6.15
C SER A 35 8.68 -0.32 -4.95
N GLN A 36 9.88 -0.49 -4.39
CA GLN A 36 10.31 0.25 -3.21
C GLN A 36 11.76 0.71 -3.32
N THR A 37 12.06 1.85 -2.70
CA THR A 37 13.41 2.41 -2.64
C THR A 37 13.59 3.21 -1.35
N ILE A 38 14.84 3.33 -0.91
CA ILE A 38 15.23 4.21 0.21
C ILE A 38 16.04 5.37 -0.38
N VAL A 39 15.52 6.58 -0.26
CA VAL A 39 16.16 7.81 -0.76
C VAL A 39 16.42 8.73 0.42
N GLN A 40 17.70 9.00 0.72
CA GLN A 40 18.10 9.91 1.79
C GLN A 40 17.48 9.59 3.17
N GLY A 41 17.29 8.30 3.48
CA GLY A 41 16.68 7.85 4.74
C GLY A 41 15.14 7.92 4.76
N TYR A 42 14.52 8.23 3.62
CA TYR A 42 13.08 8.10 3.42
C TYR A 42 12.76 6.83 2.65
N PHE A 43 11.80 6.09 3.16
CA PHE A 43 11.17 4.97 2.50
C PHE A 43 10.15 5.50 1.48
N ASN A 44 10.28 5.06 0.23
CA ASN A 44 9.33 5.33 -0.84
C ASN A 44 8.91 3.99 -1.46
N MET A 45 7.62 3.72 -1.46
CA MET A 45 7.06 2.49 -2.01
C MET A 45 5.82 2.80 -2.83
N MET A 46 5.75 2.21 -4.02
CA MET A 46 4.60 2.23 -4.91
C MET A 46 4.07 0.81 -5.04
N MET A 47 2.76 0.64 -4.94
CA MET A 47 2.08 -0.64 -5.12
C MET A 47 0.99 -0.48 -6.16
N ILE A 48 0.85 -1.48 -7.04
CA ILE A 48 -0.36 -1.68 -7.83
C ILE A 48 -1.19 -2.71 -7.09
N VAL A 49 -2.42 -2.36 -6.75
CA VAL A 49 -3.31 -3.21 -5.99
C VAL A 49 -4.65 -3.41 -6.70
N ASP A 50 -5.27 -4.57 -6.49
CA ASP A 50 -6.66 -4.82 -6.88
C ASP A 50 -7.57 -4.64 -5.66
N THR A 51 -8.42 -3.63 -5.74
CA THR A 51 -9.42 -3.31 -4.70
C THR A 51 -10.78 -3.94 -5.00
N GLY A 52 -10.91 -4.73 -6.07
CA GLY A 52 -12.19 -5.28 -6.52
C GLY A 52 -12.92 -6.17 -5.51
N ARG A 53 -12.23 -6.69 -4.50
CA ARG A 53 -12.81 -7.49 -3.40
C ARG A 53 -13.00 -6.72 -2.10
N SER A 54 -12.51 -5.48 -2.01
CA SER A 54 -12.65 -4.68 -0.80
C SER A 54 -14.06 -4.10 -0.69
N THR A 55 -14.64 -4.20 0.52
CA THR A 55 -15.91 -3.54 0.85
C THR A 55 -15.74 -2.08 1.29
N LYS A 56 -14.51 -1.64 1.57
CA LYS A 56 -14.24 -0.24 1.90
C LYS A 56 -14.37 0.66 0.67
N PRO A 57 -15.07 1.81 0.80
CA PRO A 57 -15.02 2.86 -0.21
C PRO A 57 -13.58 3.34 -0.43
N TYR A 58 -13.25 3.69 -1.67
CA TYR A 58 -11.95 4.23 -2.05
C TYR A 58 -11.50 5.38 -1.12
N ALA A 59 -12.42 6.27 -0.74
CA ALA A 59 -12.15 7.39 0.17
C ALA A 59 -11.66 6.96 1.56
N GLY A 60 -11.96 5.73 2.02
CA GLY A 60 -11.46 5.18 3.28
C GLY A 60 -10.13 4.43 3.15
N MET A 61 -9.56 4.34 1.95
CA MET A 61 -8.25 3.75 1.70
C MET A 61 -7.14 4.78 1.53
N VAL A 62 -7.48 6.02 1.23
CA VAL A 62 -6.56 7.15 1.14
C VAL A 62 -6.60 7.92 2.46
N THR A 63 -5.48 7.88 3.19
CA THR A 63 -5.20 8.72 4.36
C THR A 63 -3.86 9.40 4.17
#